data_AF-K1RPU0-F1
#
_entry.id   AF-K1RPU0-F1
#
_cell.length_a   1.000
_cell.length_b   1.000
_cell.length_c   1.000
_cell.angle_alpha   90.00
_cell.angle_beta   90.00
_cell.angle_gamma   90.00
#
_symmetry.space_group_name_H-M   'P 1'
#
loop_
_entity.id
_entity.type
_entity.pdbx_description
1 polymer ?
#
loop_
_entity_poly.entity_id
_entity_poly.type
_entity_poly.pdbx_seq_one_letter_code
_entity_poly.pdbx_strand_id
1 'polypeptide(L)' 'MKIIKRNGAEETFDRQKIKDAIAKANNETDGTPELTDRQIDYISLVIEDHCNEMNRALSVEEIQELVETHII' A
#
# COMPACT_ATOMS: atom_id res chain seq x y z
N MET A 1 -1.07 -6.65 11.68
CA MET A 1 -1.92 -7.73 11.09
C MET A 1 -1.10 -8.59 10.12
N LYS A 2 -1.70 -9.65 9.55
CA LYS A 2 -1.09 -10.47 8.50
C LYS A 2 -1.72 -10.18 7.14
N ILE A 3 -0.95 -10.38 6.08
CA ILE A 3 -1.37 -10.30 4.67
C ILE A 3 -1.00 -11.59 3.94
N ILE A 4 -1.65 -11.85 2.82
CA ILE A 4 -1.41 -13.03 1.97
C ILE A 4 -0.61 -12.59 0.75
N LYS A 5 0.60 -13.11 0.60
CA LYS A 5 1.45 -12.86 -0.57
C LYS A 5 0.88 -13.56 -1.82
N ARG A 6 1.34 -13.15 -3.00
CA ARG A 6 1.07 -13.78 -4.32
C ARG A 6 1.25 -15.29 -4.36
N ASN A 7 2.17 -15.81 -3.56
CA ASN A 7 2.47 -17.25 -3.48
C ASN A 7 1.61 -17.98 -2.42
N GLY A 8 0.63 -17.31 -1.82
CA GLY A 8 -0.24 -17.85 -0.76
C GLY A 8 0.37 -17.84 0.63
N ALA A 9 1.62 -17.41 0.81
CA ALA A 9 2.26 -17.35 2.12
C ALA A 9 1.76 -16.14 2.93
N GLU A 10 1.60 -16.33 4.24
CA GLU A 10 1.30 -15.22 5.13
C GLU A 10 2.56 -14.41 5.45
N GLU A 11 2.42 -13.10 5.50
CA GLU A 11 3.48 -12.17 5.92
C GLU A 11 2.89 -11.14 6.89
N THR A 12 3.71 -10.67 7.83
CA THR A 12 3.31 -9.54 8.67
C THR A 12 3.23 -8.29 7.81
N PHE A 13 2.12 -7.55 7.91
CA PHE A 13 1.98 -6.26 7.26
C PHE A 13 3.09 -5.31 7.72
N ASP A 14 3.74 -4.66 6.77
CA ASP A 14 4.79 -3.69 7.00
C ASP A 14 4.46 -2.41 6.23
N ARG A 15 4.07 -1.36 6.95
CA ARG A 15 3.72 -0.07 6.37
C ARG A 15 4.88 0.52 5.55
N GLN A 16 6.14 0.26 5.92
CA GLN A 16 7.29 0.78 5.19
C GLN A 16 7.31 0.24 3.75
N LYS A 17 6.96 -1.03 3.55
CA LYS A 17 6.86 -1.61 2.20
C LYS A 17 5.79 -0.94 1.34
N ILE A 18 4.68 -0.50 1.95
CA ILE A 18 3.62 0.24 1.24
C ILE A 18 4.13 1.63 0.84
N LYS A 19 4.80 2.33 1.76
CA LYS A 19 5.43 3.63 1.46
C LYS A 19 6.44 3.52 0.31
N ASP A 20 7.31 2.53 0.37
CA ASP A 20 8.34 2.31 -0.66
C ASP A 20 7.70 2.00 -2.03
N ALA A 21 6.61 1.21 -2.05
CA ALA A 21 5.89 0.89 -3.27
C ALA A 21 5.22 2.12 -3.89
N ILE A 22 4.51 2.92 -3.08
CA ILE A 22 3.86 4.16 -3.53
C ILE A 22 4.92 5.16 -4.00
N ALA A 23 6.01 5.35 -3.24
CA ALA A 23 7.09 6.25 -3.61
C ALA A 23 7.74 5.81 -4.93
N LYS A 24 7.96 4.50 -5.13
CA LYS A 24 8.49 3.98 -6.38
C LYS A 24 7.55 4.28 -7.55
N ALA A 25 6.26 3.98 -7.43
CA ALA A 25 5.27 4.27 -8.46
C ALA A 25 5.18 5.77 -8.78
N ASN A 26 5.17 6.63 -7.75
CA ASN A 26 5.14 8.08 -7.88
C ASN A 26 6.38 8.67 -8.59
N ASN A 27 7.52 7.97 -8.55
CA ASN A 27 8.76 8.36 -9.22
C ASN A 27 8.99 7.65 -10.57
N GLU A 28 8.19 6.64 -10.91
CA GLU A 28 8.29 5.91 -12.19
C GLU A 28 7.60 6.65 -13.35
N THR A 29 6.74 7.62 -13.05
CA THR A 29 6.12 8.50 -14.06
C THR A 29 7.18 9.44 -14.65
N ASP A 30 7.28 9.54 -15.99
CA ASP A 30 8.19 10.46 -16.72
C ASP A 30 7.96 11.96 -16.41
N GLY A 31 7.00 12.27 -15.53
CA GLY A 31 6.61 13.61 -15.09
C GLY A 31 7.19 13.99 -13.73
N THR A 32 6.72 15.12 -13.20
CA THR A 32 7.04 15.52 -11.82
C THR A 32 6.28 14.60 -10.86
N PRO A 33 6.93 14.06 -9.81
CA PRO A 33 6.24 13.26 -8.80
C PRO A 33 4.99 13.99 -8.28
N GLU A 34 3.84 13.32 -8.32
CA GLU A 34 2.54 13.93 -8.02
C GLU A 34 2.27 13.99 -6.51
N LEU A 35 2.87 13.08 -5.75
CA LEU A 35 2.73 12.97 -4.30
C LEU A 35 3.98 13.46 -3.57
N THR A 36 3.74 14.21 -2.50
CA THR A 36 4.75 14.54 -1.49
C THR A 36 4.95 13.37 -0.52
N ASP A 37 6.11 13.32 0.15
CA ASP A 37 6.39 12.32 1.19
C ASP A 37 5.30 12.27 2.29
N ARG A 38 4.72 13.42 2.63
CA ARG A 38 3.62 13.50 3.61
C ARG A 38 2.34 12.86 3.11
N GLN A 39 2.03 13.01 1.82
CA GLN A 39 0.88 12.33 1.21
C GLN A 39 1.12 10.82 1.14
N ILE A 40 2.32 10.39 0.76
CA ILE A 40 2.69 8.96 0.74
C ILE A 40 2.54 8.34 2.14
N ASP A 41 3.04 9.03 3.17
CA ASP A 41 2.90 8.58 4.56
C ASP A 41 1.42 8.50 4.98
N TYR A 42 0.64 9.53 4.67
CA TYR A 42 -0.79 9.54 4.96
C TYR A 42 -1.54 8.39 4.28
N ILE A 43 -1.30 8.12 2.99
CA ILE A 43 -1.95 7.03 2.28
C ILE A 43 -1.57 5.67 2.89
N SER A 44 -0.30 5.50 3.28
CA SER A 44 0.15 4.28 3.94
C SER A 44 -0.55 4.03 5.28
N LEU A 45 -0.91 5.10 6.02
CA LEU A 45 -1.71 5.01 7.25
C LEU A 45 -3.15 4.59 6.94
N VAL A 46 -3.78 5.20 5.93
CA VAL A 46 -5.15 4.84 5.52
C VAL A 46 -5.24 3.36 5.12
N ILE A 47 -4.25 2.85 4.39
CA ILE A 47 -4.19 1.43 4.00
C ILE A 47 -4.01 0.54 5.23
N GLU A 48 -3.13 0.92 6.16
CA GLU A 48 -2.93 0.18 7.41
C GLU A 48 -4.21 0.10 8.24
N ASP A 49 -4.91 1.23 8.41
CA ASP A 49 -6.19 1.28 9.13
C ASP A 49 -7.24 0.40 8.44
N HIS A 50 -7.38 0.50 7.11
CA HIS A 50 -8.29 -0.33 6.35
C HIS A 50 -8.00 -1.83 6.51
N CYS A 51 -6.73 -2.22 6.45
CA CYS A 51 -6.33 -3.61 6.67
C CYS A 51 -6.62 -4.07 8.11
N ASN A 52 -6.52 -3.19 9.11
CA ASN A 52 -6.84 -3.51 10.51
C ASN A 52 -8.35 -3.64 10.77
N GLU A 53 -9.18 -2.88 10.06
CA GLU A 53 -10.64 -2.95 10.14
C GLU A 53 -11.21 -4.25 9.53
N MET A 54 -10.45 -4.87 8.62
CA MET A 54 -10.83 -6.13 8.00
C MET A 54 -10.72 -7.30 8.97
N ASN A 55 -11.81 -8.07 9.12
CA ASN A 55 -11.84 -9.31 9.91
C ASN A 55 -11.09 -10.50 9.27
N ARG A 56 -10.27 -10.25 8.25
CA ARG A 56 -9.48 -11.26 7.53
C ARG A 56 -8.18 -10.65 7.02
N ALA A 57 -7.20 -11.50 6.72
CA ALA A 57 -6.02 -11.08 5.99
C ALA A 57 -6.41 -10.69 4.55
N LEU A 58 -5.87 -9.56 4.08
CA LEU A 58 -5.96 -9.14 2.69
C LEU A 58 -4.80 -9.74 1.88
N SER A 59 -5.03 -9.99 0.60
CA SER A 59 -3.96 -10.35 -0.33
C SER A 59 -3.13 -9.12 -0.72
N VAL A 60 -1.92 -9.35 -1.23
CA VAL A 60 -1.09 -8.30 -1.82
C VAL A 60 -1.81 -7.60 -2.98
N GLU A 61 -2.57 -8.35 -3.78
CA GLU A 61 -3.36 -7.82 -4.90
C GLU A 61 -4.45 -6.86 -4.42
N GLU A 62 -5.19 -7.23 -3.37
CA GLU A 62 -6.23 -6.37 -2.79
C GLU A 62 -5.64 -5.08 -2.22
N ILE A 63 -4.45 -5.17 -1.61
CA ILE A 63 -3.75 -3.99 -1.09
C ILE A 63 -3.28 -3.09 -2.24
N GLN A 64 -2.81 -3.67 -3.35
CA GLN A 64 -2.45 -2.90 -4.54
C GLN A 64 -3.67 -2.19 -5.13
N GLU A 65 -4.81 -2.86 -5.23
CA GLU A 65 -6.06 -2.25 -5.71
C GLU A 65 -6.52 -1.11 -4.78
N LEU A 66 -6.36 -1.27 -3.45
CA LEU A 66 -6.65 -0.21 -2.49
C LEU A 66 -5.75 1.01 -2.65
N VAL A 67 -4.46 0.79 -2.91
CA VAL A 67 -3.49 1.86 -3.21
C VAL A 67 -3.90 2.58 -4.48
N GLU A 68 -4.18 1.85 -5.56
CA GLU A 68 -4.57 2.41 -6.85
C GLU A 68 -5.87 3.20 -6.74
N THR A 69 -6.92 2.63 -6.12
CA THR A 69 -8.23 3.29 -5.97
C THR A 69 -8.17 4.57 -5.11
N HIS A 70 -7.28 4.64 -4.12
CA HIS A 70 -7.13 5.83 -3.28
C HIS A 70 -6.21 6.90 -3.88
N ILE A 71 -5.49 6.61 -4.96
CA ILE A 71 -4.42 7.49 -5.48
C ILE A 71 -4.54 7.81 -6.97
N ILE A 72 -4.76 6.82 -7.84
CA ILE A 72 -4.45 6.86 -9.29
C ILE A 72 -5.72 6.76 -10.13
#